data_AF-A0A9D4YAM5-F1
#
_entry.id   AF-A0A9D4YAM5-F1
#
_cell.length_a   1.000
_cell.length_b   1.000
_cell.length_c   1.000
_cell.angle_alpha   90.00
_cell.angle_beta   90.00
_cell.angle_gamma   90.00
#
_symmetry.space_group_name_H-M   'P 1'
#
loop_
_entity.id
_entity.type
_entity.pdbx_description
1 polymer ?
#
loop_
_entity_poly.entity_id
_entity_poly.type
_entity_poly.pdbx_seq_one_letter_code
_entity_poly.pdbx_strand_id
1 'polypeptide(L)'
;MAIGSHRLSQQGAITKRMTAIEEMAGMDVLCSDKTGTLTLNKLSVDKNLIEVFAKNVEKDYVILLAARASRTENQDAIDAAIVGMLADPKEARAGVREIHFFPFNPVDKRTALTYIDSDGNWHRSSKGAPEQILNLCNCKEDVRKKAHSVIDKFAERGLRSLGVARQEVPEKNKDSPGAPWQFVGLLPLFDPPRHDSAETIIRALNLGVNVKMITGDQLAIAKETGRRLGMGTNMYPSSSLLGQSKDAAVAALPVDELIEKADGFAGVFPEHKYEIVKRLQERKHICGMTGDGVNDAPALKRADIGIAVADATDAARGASDIVLTEPGLSVIISAVLTSRAIFQRMKNYTIYAVSITIRIVFGFMFIALIWKFDFAPFMVLIIAILNDGTIMTISKDRVKPSPLPDSWKLKEIFATGVVLGSYMALMTVVFFWLMKDTDFFSDKFGVRSLRKSPDEMMAALYLQVSIISQALIFVTRSHSWSFLERPGLLLLGAFMIAQLEGK
;
A
#
# COMPACT_ATOMS: atom_id res chain seq x y z
N MET A 1 12.08 -11.41 9.16
CA MET A 1 11.86 -10.83 7.81
C MET A 1 11.55 -11.88 6.74
N ALA A 2 12.42 -12.87 6.46
CA ALA A 2 12.19 -13.85 5.38
C ALA A 2 10.85 -14.61 5.46
N ILE A 3 10.50 -15.14 6.64
CA ILE A 3 9.19 -15.80 6.87
C ILE A 3 8.02 -14.82 6.63
N GLY A 4 8.24 -13.55 6.96
CA GLY A 4 7.26 -12.48 6.74
C GLY A 4 7.04 -12.19 5.26
N SER A 5 8.12 -12.08 4.49
CA SER A 5 8.09 -11.94 3.03
C SER A 5 7.33 -13.11 2.38
N HIS A 6 7.59 -14.35 2.81
CA HIS A 6 6.85 -15.51 2.32
C HIS A 6 5.35 -15.45 2.64
N ARG A 7 4.97 -15.00 3.84
CA ARG A 7 3.56 -14.79 4.20
C ARG A 7 2.90 -13.68 3.39
N LEU A 8 3.61 -12.59 3.11
CA LEU A 8 3.10 -11.52 2.25
C LEU A 8 2.89 -12.03 0.83
N SER A 9 3.83 -12.84 0.32
CA SER A 9 3.71 -13.49 -0.99
C SER A 9 2.47 -14.40 -1.06
N GLN A 10 2.18 -15.17 -0.01
CA GLN A 10 0.94 -15.96 0.11
C GLN A 10 -0.34 -15.11 0.19
N GLN A 11 -0.24 -13.84 0.60
CA GLN A 11 -1.34 -12.88 0.66
C GLN A 11 -1.43 -12.00 -0.59
N GLY A 12 -0.64 -12.31 -1.63
CA GLY A 12 -0.66 -11.59 -2.89
C GLY A 12 0.21 -10.33 -2.94
N ALA A 13 1.20 -10.19 -2.04
CA ALA A 13 2.15 -9.07 -2.01
C ALA A 13 3.60 -9.58 -2.01
N ILE A 14 4.31 -9.43 -3.12
CA ILE A 14 5.72 -9.81 -3.26
C ILE A 14 6.61 -8.65 -2.80
N THR A 15 7.38 -8.86 -1.74
CA THR A 15 8.37 -7.89 -1.27
C THR A 15 9.67 -8.03 -2.05
N LYS A 16 10.00 -7.07 -2.90
CA LYS A 16 11.30 -7.01 -3.60
C LYS A 16 12.40 -6.51 -2.67
N ARG A 17 12.08 -5.49 -1.86
CA ARG A 17 12.97 -4.97 -0.83
C ARG A 17 12.53 -5.49 0.54
N MET A 18 13.36 -6.30 1.18
CA MET A 18 13.02 -6.91 2.49
C MET A 18 12.85 -5.87 3.61
N THR A 19 13.54 -4.72 3.52
CA THR A 19 13.37 -3.60 4.46
C THR A 19 12.03 -2.88 4.29
N ALA A 20 11.32 -3.08 3.17
CA ALA A 20 9.99 -2.48 2.98
C ALA A 20 8.94 -3.00 3.95
N ILE A 21 9.17 -4.16 4.60
CA ILE A 21 8.30 -4.67 5.67
C ILE A 21 8.29 -3.71 6.87
N GLU A 22 9.43 -3.09 7.18
CA GLU A 22 9.53 -2.10 8.27
C GLU A 22 8.81 -0.81 7.90
N GLU A 23 9.10 -0.26 6.72
CA GLU A 23 8.46 0.97 6.24
C GLU A 23 6.94 0.79 6.14
N MET A 24 6.47 -0.36 5.63
CA MET A 24 5.06 -0.70 5.57
C MET A 24 4.39 -0.80 6.95
N ALA A 25 5.13 -1.20 8.00
CA ALA A 25 4.60 -1.20 9.36
C ALA A 25 4.41 0.21 9.93
N GLY A 26 5.32 1.13 9.57
CA GLY A 26 5.30 2.54 9.94
C GLY A 26 4.47 3.45 9.03
N MET A 27 3.94 2.93 7.91
CA MET A 27 3.16 3.71 6.95
C MET A 27 1.94 4.37 7.61
N ASP A 28 1.80 5.67 7.41
CA ASP A 28 0.73 6.51 7.94
C ASP A 28 -0.06 7.24 6.84
N VAL A 29 0.51 7.39 5.65
CA VAL A 29 -0.17 7.95 4.47
C VAL A 29 -0.02 7.00 3.29
N LEU A 30 -1.14 6.71 2.61
CA LEU A 30 -1.18 5.92 1.39
C LEU A 30 -1.75 6.76 0.24
N CYS A 31 -0.89 7.22 -0.65
CA CYS A 31 -1.28 7.84 -1.91
C CYS A 31 -1.69 6.74 -2.90
N SER A 32 -2.99 6.57 -3.08
CA SER A 32 -3.56 5.52 -3.93
C SER A 32 -4.02 6.11 -5.26
N ASP A 33 -3.52 5.56 -6.37
CA ASP A 33 -4.07 5.84 -7.68
C ASP A 33 -5.52 5.33 -7.75
N LYS A 34 -6.41 6.17 -8.27
CA LYS A 34 -7.82 5.84 -8.43
C LYS A 34 -7.98 4.61 -9.33
N THR A 35 -7.38 4.66 -10.52
CA THR A 35 -7.59 3.64 -11.56
C THR A 35 -6.85 2.36 -11.16
N GLY A 36 -7.53 1.21 -11.24
CA GLY A 36 -6.94 -0.10 -10.94
C GLY A 36 -6.84 -0.44 -9.45
N THR A 37 -6.69 0.55 -8.56
CA THR A 37 -6.62 0.32 -7.09
C THR A 37 -7.96 0.55 -6.39
N LEU A 38 -8.56 1.74 -6.52
CA LEU A 38 -9.84 2.10 -5.91
C LEU A 38 -11.04 1.69 -6.77
N THR A 39 -10.84 1.61 -8.07
CA THR A 39 -11.85 1.20 -9.05
C THR A 39 -11.47 -0.11 -9.73
N LEU A 40 -12.45 -0.72 -10.42
CA LEU A 40 -12.26 -1.99 -11.11
C LEU A 40 -11.48 -1.85 -12.42
N ASN A 41 -11.29 -0.63 -12.95
CA ASN A 41 -10.76 -0.37 -14.29
C ASN A 41 -11.53 -1.16 -15.38
N LYS A 42 -12.83 -1.38 -15.14
CA LYS A 42 -13.78 -2.02 -16.04
C LYS A 42 -14.84 -1.00 -16.41
N LEU A 43 -14.49 -0.19 -17.40
CA LEU A 43 -15.31 0.94 -17.80
C LEU A 43 -16.63 0.45 -18.41
N SER A 44 -17.69 1.19 -18.16
CA SER A 44 -19.01 0.97 -18.73
C SER A 44 -19.58 2.28 -19.23
N VAL A 45 -20.48 2.23 -20.21
CA VAL A 45 -21.11 3.42 -20.79
C VAL A 45 -22.62 3.23 -20.75
N ASP A 46 -23.32 4.23 -20.23
CA ASP A 46 -24.77 4.28 -20.31
C ASP A 46 -25.20 4.96 -21.62
N LYS A 47 -25.81 4.19 -22.52
CA LYS A 47 -26.28 4.65 -23.83
C LYS A 47 -27.26 5.82 -23.73
N ASN A 48 -28.06 5.87 -22.65
CA ASN A 48 -29.08 6.91 -22.49
C ASN A 48 -28.46 8.30 -22.31
N LEU A 49 -27.25 8.35 -21.78
CA LEU A 49 -26.55 9.59 -21.45
C LEU A 49 -25.69 10.13 -22.59
N ILE A 50 -25.52 9.37 -23.68
CA ILE A 50 -24.72 9.82 -24.84
C ILE A 50 -25.38 11.05 -25.46
N GLU A 51 -24.57 12.09 -25.70
CA GLU A 51 -24.97 13.34 -26.32
C GLU A 51 -24.36 13.46 -27.72
N VAL A 52 -25.20 13.76 -28.70
CA VAL A 52 -24.82 13.85 -30.12
C VAL A 52 -24.89 15.30 -30.58
N PHE A 53 -23.87 15.74 -31.31
CA PHE A 53 -23.72 17.12 -31.79
C PHE A 53 -23.84 17.23 -33.32
N ALA A 54 -23.55 16.16 -34.04
CA ALA A 54 -23.74 16.10 -35.49
C ALA A 54 -25.23 15.93 -35.85
N LYS A 55 -25.68 16.69 -36.86
CA LYS A 55 -27.04 16.56 -37.40
C LYS A 55 -27.18 15.20 -38.12
N ASN A 56 -28.35 14.56 -37.98
CA ASN A 56 -28.69 13.27 -38.60
C ASN A 56 -27.78 12.10 -38.17
N VAL A 57 -27.24 12.14 -36.96
CA VAL A 57 -26.47 11.04 -36.37
C VAL A 57 -27.21 10.50 -35.16
N GLU A 58 -27.40 9.18 -35.13
CA GLU A 58 -27.98 8.47 -33.98
C GLU A 58 -26.91 8.08 -32.95
N LYS A 59 -27.34 7.84 -31.71
CA LYS A 59 -26.43 7.46 -30.60
C LYS A 59 -25.65 6.19 -30.91
N ASP A 60 -26.30 5.19 -31.51
CA ASP A 60 -25.64 3.92 -31.87
C ASP A 60 -24.54 4.11 -32.92
N TYR A 61 -24.71 5.06 -33.85
CA TYR A 61 -23.66 5.38 -34.82
C TYR A 61 -22.44 6.03 -34.15
N VAL A 62 -22.62 6.84 -33.09
CA VAL A 62 -21.49 7.39 -32.31
C VAL A 62 -20.70 6.28 -31.64
N ILE A 63 -21.39 5.28 -31.07
CA ILE A 63 -20.76 4.10 -30.46
C ILE A 63 -19.97 3.32 -31.53
N LEU A 64 -20.55 3.13 -32.72
CA LEU A 64 -19.88 2.45 -33.83
C LEU A 64 -18.60 3.17 -34.27
N LEU A 65 -18.63 4.51 -34.39
CA LEU A 65 -17.43 5.31 -34.70
C LEU A 65 -16.37 5.19 -33.61
N ALA A 66 -16.77 5.20 -32.35
CA ALA A 66 -15.87 5.00 -31.23
C ALA A 66 -15.24 3.60 -31.24
N ALA A 67 -16.04 2.57 -31.53
CA ALA A 67 -15.58 1.18 -31.65
C ALA A 67 -14.64 1.00 -32.85
N ARG A 68 -14.91 1.66 -33.97
CA ARG A 68 -13.99 1.73 -35.12
C ARG A 68 -12.66 2.34 -34.73
N ALA A 69 -12.65 3.43 -33.98
CA ALA A 69 -11.43 4.06 -33.46
C ALA A 69 -10.76 3.30 -32.29
N SER A 70 -11.26 2.13 -31.92
CA SER A 70 -10.70 1.23 -30.89
C SER A 70 -9.90 0.10 -31.52
N ARG A 71 -8.90 -0.42 -30.81
CA ARG A 71 -8.25 -1.69 -31.16
C ARG A 71 -9.23 -2.84 -30.91
N THR A 72 -9.20 -3.85 -31.78
CA THR A 72 -9.94 -5.10 -31.62
C THR A 72 -9.10 -6.20 -30.97
N GLU A 73 -7.77 -6.06 -31.04
CA GLU A 73 -6.80 -6.99 -30.47
C GLU A 73 -5.91 -6.25 -29.47
N ASN A 74 -5.53 -6.92 -28.36
CA ASN A 74 -4.75 -6.36 -27.26
C ASN A 74 -5.30 -5.00 -26.78
N GLN A 75 -6.55 -5.04 -26.29
CA GLN A 75 -7.36 -3.87 -26.02
C GLN A 75 -7.00 -3.20 -24.69
N ASP A 76 -6.96 -1.87 -24.70
CA ASP A 76 -7.01 -1.08 -23.47
C ASP A 76 -8.40 -1.19 -22.82
N ALA A 77 -8.51 -0.89 -21.52
CA ALA A 77 -9.79 -0.96 -20.80
C ALA A 77 -10.91 -0.10 -21.43
N ILE A 78 -10.56 1.06 -22.01
CA ILE A 78 -11.51 1.92 -22.74
C ILE A 78 -11.94 1.25 -24.05
N ASP A 79 -11.01 0.65 -24.78
CA ASP A 79 -11.25 0.01 -26.07
C ASP A 79 -12.15 -1.21 -25.89
N ALA A 80 -11.85 -2.04 -24.90
CA ALA A 80 -12.66 -3.20 -24.54
C ALA A 80 -14.08 -2.79 -24.13
N ALA A 81 -14.23 -1.73 -23.33
CA ALA A 81 -15.54 -1.23 -22.91
C ALA A 81 -16.40 -0.78 -24.10
N ILE A 82 -15.82 -0.01 -25.03
CA ILE A 82 -16.55 0.52 -26.19
C ILE A 82 -16.87 -0.58 -27.20
N VAL A 83 -15.93 -1.49 -27.49
CA VAL A 83 -16.18 -2.61 -28.41
C VAL A 83 -17.23 -3.56 -27.81
N GLY A 84 -17.21 -3.78 -26.50
CA GLY A 84 -18.20 -4.57 -25.79
C GLY A 84 -19.60 -3.94 -25.67
N MET A 85 -19.77 -2.65 -26.04
CA MET A 85 -21.11 -2.04 -26.12
C MET A 85 -21.90 -2.42 -27.37
N LEU A 86 -21.20 -2.89 -28.41
CA LEU A 86 -21.84 -3.38 -29.62
C LEU A 86 -22.50 -4.73 -29.33
N ALA A 87 -23.57 -5.04 -30.07
CA ALA A 87 -24.25 -6.33 -29.90
C ALA A 87 -23.34 -7.49 -30.30
N ASP A 88 -22.55 -7.30 -31.36
CA ASP A 88 -21.45 -8.17 -31.78
C ASP A 88 -20.17 -7.34 -31.95
N PRO A 89 -19.06 -7.66 -31.24
CA PRO A 89 -17.77 -7.01 -31.44
C PRO A 89 -17.29 -6.97 -32.89
N LYS A 90 -17.72 -7.91 -33.75
CA LYS A 90 -17.39 -7.92 -35.19
C LYS A 90 -17.96 -6.73 -35.94
N GLU A 91 -19.04 -6.12 -35.46
CA GLU A 91 -19.64 -4.92 -36.06
C GLU A 91 -18.64 -3.74 -36.10
N ALA A 92 -17.68 -3.70 -35.17
CA ALA A 92 -16.64 -2.67 -35.13
C ALA A 92 -15.77 -2.62 -36.40
N ARG A 93 -15.70 -3.72 -37.17
CA ARG A 93 -14.97 -3.83 -38.44
C ARG A 93 -15.83 -4.33 -39.61
N ALA A 94 -17.11 -4.56 -39.40
CA ALA A 94 -18.02 -5.02 -40.45
C ALA A 94 -18.15 -3.98 -41.58
N GLY A 95 -18.03 -4.45 -42.83
CA GLY A 95 -18.20 -3.62 -44.04
C GLY A 95 -17.11 -2.57 -44.26
N VAL A 96 -15.97 -2.69 -43.56
CA VAL A 96 -14.92 -1.67 -43.54
C VAL A 96 -13.54 -2.30 -43.69
N ARG A 97 -12.71 -1.76 -44.59
CA ARG A 97 -11.31 -2.15 -44.75
C ARG A 97 -10.40 -1.18 -43.99
N GLU A 98 -9.70 -1.68 -42.98
CA GLU A 98 -8.73 -0.93 -42.20
C GLU A 98 -7.46 -0.63 -43.03
N ILE A 99 -6.99 0.61 -42.98
CA ILE A 99 -5.79 1.07 -43.70
C ILE A 99 -4.68 1.41 -42.71
N HIS A 100 -5.00 2.22 -41.71
CA HIS A 100 -4.03 2.70 -40.74
C HIS A 100 -4.71 3.05 -39.41
N PHE A 101 -4.17 2.48 -38.33
CA PHE A 101 -4.56 2.80 -36.96
C PHE A 101 -3.50 3.72 -36.33
N PHE A 102 -3.92 4.91 -35.90
CA PHE A 102 -3.12 5.83 -35.12
C PHE A 102 -3.27 5.51 -33.63
N PRO A 103 -2.23 4.97 -32.97
CA PRO A 103 -2.30 4.53 -31.59
C PRO A 103 -2.34 5.68 -30.59
N PHE A 104 -2.72 5.36 -29.35
CA PHE A 104 -2.79 6.36 -28.29
C PHE A 104 -1.39 6.89 -27.96
N ASN A 105 -1.27 8.21 -27.89
CA ASN A 105 -0.08 8.92 -27.44
C ASN A 105 -0.46 9.84 -26.27
N PRO A 106 0.24 9.82 -25.12
CA PRO A 106 -0.03 10.70 -23.97
C PRO A 106 -0.06 12.21 -24.30
N VAL A 107 0.65 12.64 -25.35
CA VAL A 107 0.66 14.04 -25.80
C VAL A 107 -0.61 14.38 -26.57
N ASP A 108 -0.97 13.55 -27.57
CA ASP A 108 -2.13 13.77 -28.43
C ASP A 108 -3.47 13.41 -27.76
N LYS A 109 -3.43 12.51 -26.77
CA LYS A 109 -4.57 11.97 -26.01
C LYS A 109 -5.75 11.51 -26.87
N ARG A 110 -5.46 10.92 -28.03
CA ARG A 110 -6.45 10.41 -28.99
C ARG A 110 -5.96 9.16 -29.71
N THR A 111 -6.91 8.39 -30.23
CA THR A 111 -6.68 7.34 -31.23
C THR A 111 -7.47 7.67 -32.49
N ALA A 112 -7.05 7.14 -33.63
CA ALA A 112 -7.81 7.27 -34.86
C ALA A 112 -7.68 6.03 -35.74
N LEU A 113 -8.74 5.70 -36.46
CA LEU A 113 -8.74 4.68 -37.50
C LEU A 113 -9.05 5.33 -38.85
N THR A 114 -8.19 5.10 -39.83
CA THR A 114 -8.45 5.42 -41.24
C THR A 114 -8.89 4.16 -41.96
N TYR A 115 -10.03 4.22 -42.63
CA TYR A 115 -10.67 3.06 -43.23
C TYR A 115 -11.41 3.38 -44.54
N ILE A 116 -11.61 2.36 -45.36
CA ILE A 116 -12.43 2.44 -46.59
C ILE A 116 -13.77 1.79 -46.29
N ASP A 117 -14.87 2.50 -46.60
CA ASP A 117 -16.21 1.94 -46.53
C ASP A 117 -16.51 0.99 -47.70
N SER A 118 -17.71 0.40 -47.70
CA SER A 118 -18.15 -0.52 -48.77
C SER A 118 -18.32 0.19 -50.13
N ASP A 119 -18.52 1.51 -50.13
CA ASP A 119 -18.68 2.35 -51.32
C ASP A 119 -17.35 2.85 -51.89
N GLY A 120 -16.22 2.48 -51.26
CA GLY A 120 -14.88 2.88 -51.70
C GLY A 120 -14.46 4.30 -51.29
N ASN A 121 -15.18 4.94 -50.37
CA ASN A 121 -14.84 6.23 -49.80
C ASN A 121 -13.95 6.06 -48.57
N TRP A 122 -13.00 6.98 -48.40
CA TRP A 122 -12.07 6.97 -47.29
C TRP A 122 -12.60 7.84 -46.16
N HIS A 123 -12.70 7.23 -44.98
CA HIS A 123 -13.14 7.86 -43.75
C HIS A 123 -12.09 7.73 -42.67
N ARG A 124 -12.10 8.68 -41.75
CA ARG A 124 -11.28 8.66 -40.55
C ARG A 124 -12.15 8.91 -39.33
N SER A 125 -12.09 8.01 -38.37
CA SER A 125 -12.78 8.16 -37.08
C SER A 125 -11.74 8.34 -35.98
N SER A 126 -12.00 9.21 -35.02
CA SER A 126 -11.12 9.46 -33.89
C SER A 126 -11.89 9.53 -32.59
N LYS A 127 -11.27 9.05 -31.52
CA LYS A 127 -11.75 9.19 -30.16
C LYS A 127 -10.63 9.68 -29.26
N GLY A 128 -10.96 10.39 -28.19
CA GLY A 128 -9.94 10.88 -27.27
C GLY A 128 -10.48 11.80 -26.19
N ALA A 129 -9.56 12.47 -25.49
CA ALA A 129 -9.90 13.50 -24.52
C ALA A 129 -10.78 14.59 -25.19
N PRO A 130 -11.93 14.96 -24.60
CA PRO A 130 -12.86 15.88 -25.23
C PRO A 130 -12.23 17.20 -25.67
N GLU A 131 -11.35 17.79 -24.85
CA GLU A 131 -10.63 19.03 -25.19
C GLU A 131 -9.78 18.91 -26.47
N GLN A 132 -9.08 17.79 -26.64
CA GLN A 132 -8.24 17.56 -27.82
C GLN A 132 -9.08 17.34 -29.07
N ILE A 133 -10.19 16.60 -28.92
CA ILE A 133 -11.12 16.35 -30.03
C ILE A 133 -11.87 17.64 -30.42
N LEU A 134 -12.24 18.50 -29.46
CA LEU A 134 -12.84 19.82 -29.73
C LEU A 134 -11.87 20.75 -30.46
N ASN A 135 -10.60 20.78 -30.05
CA ASN A 135 -9.57 21.55 -30.74
C ASN A 135 -9.30 21.02 -32.16
N LEU A 136 -9.31 19.70 -32.35
CA LEU A 136 -9.17 19.07 -33.66
C LEU A 136 -10.29 19.46 -34.63
N CYS A 137 -11.53 19.52 -34.14
CA CYS A 137 -12.70 19.85 -34.96
C CYS A 137 -12.85 21.34 -35.25
N ASN A 138 -12.02 22.20 -34.64
CA ASN A 138 -12.10 23.66 -34.71
C ASN A 138 -13.56 24.18 -34.66
N CYS A 139 -14.32 23.67 -33.69
CA CYS A 139 -15.76 23.92 -33.61
C CYS A 139 -16.08 25.38 -33.28
N LYS A 140 -17.26 25.83 -33.73
CA LYS A 140 -17.83 27.13 -33.34
C LYS A 140 -17.98 27.21 -31.81
N GLU A 141 -17.80 28.42 -31.28
CA GLU A 141 -17.94 28.74 -29.85
C GLU A 141 -19.21 28.18 -29.20
N ASP A 142 -20.35 28.21 -29.89
CA ASP A 142 -21.62 27.70 -29.36
C ASP A 142 -21.61 26.19 -29.10
N VAL A 143 -21.02 25.41 -30.02
CA VAL A 143 -20.88 23.96 -29.89
C VAL A 143 -19.88 23.63 -28.79
N ARG A 144 -18.78 24.39 -28.72
CA ARG A 144 -17.77 24.26 -27.65
C ARG A 144 -18.41 24.49 -26.27
N LYS A 145 -19.17 25.56 -26.08
CA LYS A 145 -19.88 25.85 -24.82
C LYS A 145 -20.88 24.75 -24.44
N LYS A 146 -21.66 24.26 -25.41
CA LYS A 146 -22.60 23.16 -25.17
C LYS A 146 -21.87 21.87 -24.78
N ALA A 147 -20.75 21.55 -25.44
CA ALA A 147 -19.94 20.38 -25.12
C ALA A 147 -19.34 20.47 -23.70
N HIS A 148 -18.79 21.62 -23.31
CA HIS A 148 -18.29 21.82 -21.94
C HIS A 148 -19.40 21.63 -20.90
N SER A 149 -20.60 22.20 -21.14
CA SER A 149 -21.73 22.00 -20.22
C SER A 149 -22.13 20.53 -20.04
N VAL A 150 -22.03 19.71 -21.09
CA VAL A 150 -22.30 18.27 -21.02
C VAL A 150 -21.17 17.55 -20.26
N ILE A 151 -19.91 17.90 -20.52
CA ILE A 151 -18.74 17.34 -19.83
C ILE A 151 -18.84 17.61 -18.33
N ASP A 152 -19.22 18.83 -17.94
CA ASP A 152 -19.40 19.20 -16.52
C ASP A 152 -20.53 18.39 -15.88
N LYS A 153 -21.67 18.22 -16.56
CA LYS A 153 -22.77 17.35 -16.08
C LYS A 153 -22.37 15.89 -15.92
N PHE A 154 -21.53 15.37 -16.81
CA PHE A 154 -20.96 14.03 -16.66
C PHE A 154 -20.02 13.98 -15.45
N ALA A 155 -19.17 14.98 -15.28
CA ALA A 155 -18.23 15.06 -14.18
C ALA A 155 -18.92 15.16 -12.81
N GLU A 156 -20.01 15.93 -12.69
CA GLU A 156 -20.87 16.01 -11.49
C GLU A 156 -21.45 14.64 -11.10
N ARG A 157 -21.68 13.77 -12.09
CA ARG A 157 -22.16 12.39 -11.89
C ARG A 157 -21.04 11.37 -11.70
N GLY A 158 -19.78 11.81 -11.72
CA GLY A 158 -18.60 10.94 -11.60
C GLY A 158 -18.29 10.16 -12.88
N LEU A 159 -18.75 10.65 -14.03
CA LEU A 159 -18.58 10.01 -15.34
C LEU A 159 -17.43 10.72 -16.09
N ARG A 160 -16.45 9.94 -16.54
CA ARG A 160 -15.38 10.43 -17.42
C ARG A 160 -15.93 10.65 -18.82
N SER A 161 -15.57 11.76 -19.45
CA SER A 161 -16.06 12.10 -20.79
C SER A 161 -15.09 11.64 -21.89
N LEU A 162 -15.60 11.08 -22.97
CA LEU A 162 -14.82 10.72 -24.18
C LEU A 162 -15.43 11.39 -25.42
N GLY A 163 -14.62 12.15 -26.15
CA GLY A 163 -15.04 12.79 -27.40
C GLY A 163 -14.84 11.89 -28.60
N VAL A 164 -15.77 11.96 -29.56
CA VAL A 164 -15.71 11.24 -30.84
C VAL A 164 -15.86 12.24 -31.99
N ALA A 165 -14.98 12.09 -32.98
CA ALA A 165 -14.98 12.88 -34.19
C ALA A 165 -14.84 11.99 -35.43
N ARG A 166 -15.33 12.50 -36.57
CA ARG A 166 -15.17 11.86 -37.88
C ARG A 166 -14.71 12.86 -38.92
N GLN A 167 -14.11 12.35 -39.98
CA GLN A 167 -13.59 13.13 -41.10
C GLN A 167 -13.65 12.26 -42.36
N GLU A 168 -13.91 12.89 -43.51
CA GLU A 168 -13.74 12.27 -44.83
C GLU A 168 -12.36 12.61 -45.39
N VAL A 169 -11.77 11.71 -46.18
CA VAL A 169 -10.47 11.90 -46.83
C VAL A 169 -10.66 11.83 -48.36
N PRO A 170 -11.01 12.97 -49.01
CA PRO A 170 -11.34 12.99 -50.44
C PRO A 170 -10.18 12.57 -51.35
N GLU A 171 -8.95 12.88 -50.94
CA GLU A 171 -7.72 12.60 -51.70
C GLU A 171 -7.33 11.11 -51.70
N LYS A 172 -8.09 10.24 -51.00
CA LYS A 172 -7.88 8.78 -50.89
C LYS A 172 -6.41 8.39 -50.61
N ASN A 173 -5.73 9.22 -49.83
CA ASN A 173 -4.34 9.04 -49.44
C ASN A 173 -4.22 9.01 -47.91
N LYS A 174 -3.40 8.11 -47.40
CA LYS A 174 -3.13 7.89 -45.97
C LYS A 174 -2.52 9.11 -45.29
N ASP A 175 -1.60 9.79 -45.98
CA ASP A 175 -0.85 10.93 -45.44
C ASP A 175 -1.57 12.27 -45.64
N SER A 176 -2.72 12.27 -46.32
CA SER A 176 -3.51 13.47 -46.53
C SER A 176 -4.18 13.93 -45.22
N PRO A 177 -4.18 15.25 -44.94
CA PRO A 177 -4.84 15.81 -43.78
C PRO A 177 -6.35 15.58 -43.78
N GLY A 178 -7.00 15.40 -44.95
CA GLY A 178 -8.45 15.18 -45.08
C GLY A 178 -9.30 16.46 -44.92
N ALA A 179 -10.64 16.31 -44.94
CA ALA A 179 -11.61 17.41 -44.78
C ALA A 179 -11.69 17.93 -43.33
N PRO A 180 -12.32 19.07 -43.01
CA PRO A 180 -12.45 19.49 -41.62
C PRO A 180 -13.11 18.43 -40.72
N TRP A 181 -12.54 18.18 -39.54
CA TRP A 181 -13.09 17.20 -38.60
C TRP A 181 -14.45 17.64 -38.06
N GLN A 182 -15.40 16.72 -38.03
CA GLN A 182 -16.72 16.92 -37.47
C GLN A 182 -16.80 16.32 -36.07
N PHE A 183 -17.16 17.14 -35.08
CA PHE A 183 -17.45 16.67 -33.73
C PHE A 183 -18.79 15.93 -33.72
N VAL A 184 -18.77 14.64 -33.40
CA VAL A 184 -19.94 13.75 -33.53
C VAL A 184 -20.68 13.65 -32.22
N GLY A 185 -19.99 13.31 -31.12
CA GLY A 185 -20.64 13.03 -29.85
C GLY A 185 -19.69 12.92 -28.66
N LEU A 186 -20.30 12.89 -27.47
CA LEU A 186 -19.65 12.64 -26.19
C LEU A 186 -20.21 11.37 -25.55
N LEU A 187 -19.33 10.47 -25.12
CA LEU A 187 -19.69 9.26 -24.39
C LEU A 187 -19.28 9.40 -22.91
N PRO A 188 -20.19 9.11 -21.96
CA PRO A 188 -19.85 9.02 -20.55
C PRO A 188 -19.33 7.62 -20.20
N LEU A 189 -18.12 7.56 -19.69
CA LEU A 189 -17.46 6.37 -19.16
C LEU A 189 -17.59 6.36 -17.63
N PHE A 190 -18.20 5.31 -17.10
CA PHE A 190 -18.27 5.05 -15.67
C PHE A 190 -17.25 3.98 -15.28
N ASP A 191 -16.43 4.30 -14.27
CA ASP A 191 -15.51 3.37 -13.65
C ASP A 191 -16.03 2.99 -12.25
N PRO A 192 -16.63 1.82 -12.08
CA PRO A 192 -17.23 1.45 -10.81
C PRO A 192 -16.16 1.27 -9.72
N PRO A 193 -16.42 1.77 -8.49
CA PRO A 193 -15.57 1.46 -7.35
C PRO A 193 -15.59 -0.04 -7.05
N ARG A 194 -14.53 -0.57 -6.46
CA ARG A 194 -14.55 -1.97 -6.00
C ARG A 194 -15.49 -2.11 -4.80
N HIS A 195 -16.05 -3.30 -4.66
CA HIS A 195 -16.99 -3.62 -3.58
C HIS A 195 -16.36 -3.53 -2.18
N ASP A 196 -15.05 -3.81 -2.10
CA ASP A 196 -14.25 -3.83 -0.87
C ASP A 196 -13.54 -2.50 -0.57
N SER A 197 -13.42 -1.59 -1.55
CA SER A 197 -12.66 -0.35 -1.39
C SER A 197 -13.19 0.53 -0.26
N ALA A 198 -14.51 0.72 -0.15
CA ALA A 198 -15.10 1.58 0.87
C ALA A 198 -14.83 1.06 2.29
N GLU A 199 -15.06 -0.24 2.53
CA GLU A 199 -14.75 -0.87 3.82
C GLU A 199 -13.24 -0.81 4.13
N THR A 200 -12.41 -1.02 3.11
CA THR A 200 -10.96 -0.99 3.23
C THR A 200 -10.44 0.39 3.60
N ILE A 201 -11.01 1.47 3.05
CA ILE A 201 -10.65 2.86 3.41
C ILE A 201 -10.97 3.12 4.89
N ILE A 202 -12.14 2.69 5.37
CA ILE A 202 -12.51 2.79 6.78
C ILE A 202 -11.53 1.99 7.65
N ARG A 203 -11.17 0.77 7.22
CA ARG A 203 -10.20 -0.07 7.91
C ARG A 203 -8.81 0.56 7.97
N ALA A 204 -8.36 1.17 6.87
CA ALA A 204 -7.09 1.89 6.80
C ALA A 204 -7.07 3.06 7.79
N LEU A 205 -8.15 3.84 7.84
CA LEU A 205 -8.29 4.97 8.76
C LEU A 205 -8.27 4.51 10.23
N ASN A 206 -8.97 3.42 10.56
CA ASN A 206 -8.93 2.80 11.89
C ASN A 206 -7.53 2.29 12.28
N LEU A 207 -6.69 2.01 11.28
CA LEU A 207 -5.29 1.62 11.46
C LEU A 207 -4.33 2.81 11.45
N GLY A 208 -4.84 4.04 11.41
CA GLY A 208 -4.03 5.26 11.34
C GLY A 208 -3.32 5.45 9.99
N VAL A 209 -3.83 4.85 8.92
CA VAL A 209 -3.34 5.07 7.54
C VAL A 209 -4.34 5.95 6.79
N ASN A 210 -3.95 7.19 6.49
CA ASN A 210 -4.77 8.11 5.71
C ASN A 210 -4.62 7.79 4.21
N VAL A 211 -5.73 7.42 3.56
CA VAL A 211 -5.74 7.10 2.12
C VAL A 211 -6.05 8.36 1.32
N LYS A 212 -5.12 8.79 0.48
CA LYS A 212 -5.25 9.96 -0.40
C LYS A 212 -5.45 9.52 -1.84
N MET A 213 -6.51 9.97 -2.51
CA MET A 213 -6.74 9.65 -3.93
C MET A 213 -5.81 10.47 -4.81
N ILE A 214 -5.13 9.80 -5.74
CA ILE A 214 -4.37 10.45 -6.81
C ILE A 214 -5.04 10.10 -8.13
N THR A 215 -5.43 11.11 -8.92
CA THR A 215 -6.04 10.83 -10.22
C THR A 215 -5.73 11.90 -11.27
N GLY A 216 -5.62 11.46 -12.52
CA GLY A 216 -5.59 12.35 -13.69
C GLY A 216 -6.97 12.87 -14.11
N ASP A 217 -8.06 12.39 -13.48
CA ASP A 217 -9.41 12.89 -13.72
C ASP A 217 -9.61 14.32 -13.20
N GLN A 218 -10.64 14.99 -13.70
CA GLN A 218 -11.03 16.31 -13.20
C GLN A 218 -11.53 16.23 -11.75
N LEU A 219 -11.44 17.36 -11.04
CA LEU A 219 -11.77 17.45 -9.62
C LEU A 219 -13.20 17.02 -9.29
N ALA A 220 -14.18 17.36 -10.14
CA ALA A 220 -15.57 16.97 -9.94
C ALA A 220 -15.75 15.43 -9.93
N ILE A 221 -15.09 14.73 -10.85
CA ILE A 221 -15.10 13.25 -10.91
C ILE A 221 -14.44 12.65 -9.67
N ALA A 222 -13.29 13.21 -9.27
CA ALA A 222 -12.56 12.75 -8.09
C ALA A 222 -13.41 12.91 -6.81
N LYS A 223 -14.06 14.07 -6.63
CA LYS A 223 -14.93 14.35 -5.47
C LYS A 223 -16.14 13.43 -5.44
N GLU A 224 -16.81 13.21 -6.57
CA GLU A 224 -17.97 12.30 -6.63
C GLU A 224 -17.55 10.85 -6.38
N THR A 225 -16.41 10.41 -6.91
CA THR A 225 -15.85 9.08 -6.63
C THR A 225 -15.50 8.94 -5.16
N GLY A 226 -14.85 9.95 -4.57
CA GLY A 226 -14.49 9.97 -3.15
C GLY A 226 -15.71 9.97 -2.23
N ARG A 227 -16.77 10.69 -2.60
CA ARG A 227 -18.05 10.68 -1.88
C ARG A 227 -18.66 9.27 -1.85
N ARG A 228 -18.63 8.54 -2.96
CA ARG A 228 -19.14 7.15 -3.03
C ARG A 228 -18.27 6.16 -2.26
N LEU A 229 -16.95 6.37 -2.24
CA LEU A 229 -16.00 5.54 -1.51
C LEU A 229 -15.95 5.84 0.00
N GLY A 230 -16.54 6.95 0.45
CA GLY A 230 -16.53 7.36 1.85
C GLY A 230 -15.19 7.96 2.32
N MET A 231 -14.38 8.48 1.41
CA MET A 231 -13.05 9.02 1.73
C MET A 231 -13.01 10.53 2.01
N GLY A 232 -14.15 11.21 1.87
CA GLY A 232 -14.24 12.67 1.96
C GLY A 232 -14.19 13.37 0.60
N THR A 233 -14.45 14.67 0.62
CA THR A 233 -14.52 15.54 -0.57
C THR A 233 -13.53 16.70 -0.50
N ASN A 234 -12.64 16.73 0.50
CA ASN A 234 -11.62 17.78 0.65
C ASN A 234 -10.45 17.53 -0.30
N MET A 235 -10.75 17.54 -1.60
CA MET A 235 -9.81 17.28 -2.69
C MET A 235 -9.47 18.56 -3.44
N TYR A 236 -8.25 18.63 -3.96
CA TYR A 236 -7.71 19.81 -4.63
C TYR A 236 -7.18 19.47 -6.04
N PRO A 237 -7.22 20.41 -6.99
CA PRO A 237 -6.60 20.22 -8.28
C PRO A 237 -5.07 20.32 -8.16
N SER A 238 -4.33 19.70 -9.08
CA SER A 238 -2.87 19.75 -9.06
C SER A 238 -2.30 21.16 -9.24
N SER A 239 -3.04 22.10 -9.83
CA SER A 239 -2.64 23.51 -9.94
C SER A 239 -2.53 24.21 -8.58
N SER A 240 -3.30 23.78 -7.59
CA SER A 240 -3.20 24.28 -6.21
C SER A 240 -1.87 23.90 -5.55
N LEU A 241 -1.22 22.82 -6.01
CA LEU A 241 0.10 22.40 -5.55
C LEU A 241 1.23 23.32 -6.03
N LEU A 242 1.02 24.03 -7.14
CA LEU A 242 1.99 24.97 -7.72
C LEU A 242 1.86 26.38 -7.12
N GLY A 243 1.03 26.57 -6.10
CA GLY A 243 0.73 27.89 -5.53
C GLY A 243 -0.11 28.79 -6.45
N GLN A 244 -0.65 28.23 -7.54
CA GLN A 244 -1.48 28.94 -8.52
C GLN A 244 -2.98 28.70 -8.26
N SER A 245 -3.41 28.79 -6.99
CA SER A 245 -4.83 28.69 -6.64
C SER A 245 -5.53 30.03 -6.86
N LYS A 246 -6.70 30.00 -7.52
CA LYS A 246 -7.58 31.19 -7.67
C LYS A 246 -8.41 31.48 -6.40
N ASP A 247 -8.46 30.53 -5.47
CA ASP A 247 -9.23 30.63 -4.22
C ASP A 247 -8.41 31.27 -3.09
N ALA A 248 -8.91 32.40 -2.57
CA ALA A 248 -8.25 33.18 -1.52
C ALA A 248 -8.08 32.41 -0.19
N ALA A 249 -8.99 31.48 0.13
CA ALA A 249 -8.89 30.63 1.32
C ALA A 249 -7.81 29.55 1.19
N VAL A 250 -7.56 29.10 -0.05
CA VAL A 250 -6.54 28.09 -0.39
C VAL A 250 -5.16 28.72 -0.49
N ALA A 251 -5.08 29.98 -0.92
CA ALA A 251 -3.84 30.75 -0.97
C ALA A 251 -3.30 31.15 0.42
N ALA A 252 -4.14 31.13 1.46
CA ALA A 252 -3.76 31.50 2.82
C ALA A 252 -3.02 30.40 3.60
N LEU A 253 -3.19 29.13 3.20
CA LEU A 253 -2.49 28.00 3.82
C LEU A 253 -1.18 27.71 3.07
N PRO A 254 -0.08 27.39 3.77
CA PRO A 254 1.10 26.82 3.15
C PRO A 254 0.71 25.57 2.35
N VAL A 255 1.24 25.43 1.14
CA VAL A 255 0.95 24.30 0.24
C VAL A 255 1.18 22.95 0.94
N ASP A 256 2.21 22.87 1.79
CA ASP A 256 2.54 21.66 2.54
C ASP A 256 1.42 21.25 3.52
N GLU A 257 0.81 22.21 4.21
CA GLU A 257 -0.30 21.95 5.15
C GLU A 257 -1.58 21.58 4.40
N LEU A 258 -1.80 22.18 3.24
CA LEU A 258 -2.91 21.79 2.36
C LEU A 258 -2.74 20.34 1.89
N ILE A 259 -1.53 19.95 1.49
CA ILE A 259 -1.26 18.58 1.04
C ILE A 259 -1.53 17.56 2.15
N GLU A 260 -1.11 17.89 3.36
CA GLU A 260 -1.33 17.06 4.55
C GLU A 260 -2.82 16.90 4.87
N LYS A 261 -3.62 17.97 4.77
CA LYS A 261 -5.06 17.97 5.05
C LYS A 261 -5.95 17.48 3.91
N ALA A 262 -5.42 17.37 2.69
CA ALA A 262 -6.20 16.97 1.52
C ALA A 262 -6.54 15.46 1.52
N ASP A 263 -7.77 15.12 1.14
CA ASP A 263 -8.21 13.73 0.95
C ASP A 263 -7.79 13.18 -0.43
N GLY A 264 -7.37 14.05 -1.34
CA GLY A 264 -6.93 13.64 -2.67
C GLY A 264 -6.62 14.79 -3.62
N PHE A 265 -6.01 14.44 -4.74
CA PHE A 265 -5.56 15.35 -5.79
C PHE A 265 -6.07 14.90 -7.15
N ALA A 266 -6.58 15.86 -7.91
CA ALA A 266 -7.16 15.65 -9.23
C ALA A 266 -6.37 16.37 -10.32
N GLY A 267 -6.45 15.90 -11.57
CA GLY A 267 -5.69 16.42 -12.70
C GLY A 267 -4.18 16.21 -12.57
N VAL A 268 -3.76 15.19 -11.80
CA VAL A 268 -2.37 14.99 -11.42
C VAL A 268 -1.56 14.44 -12.60
N PHE A 269 -0.49 15.14 -12.94
CA PHE A 269 0.52 14.70 -13.92
C PHE A 269 1.63 13.90 -13.22
N PRO A 270 2.45 13.13 -13.95
CA PRO A 270 3.52 12.33 -13.37
C PRO A 270 4.48 13.12 -12.46
N GLU A 271 4.85 14.34 -12.88
CA GLU A 271 5.70 15.25 -12.11
C GLU A 271 5.05 15.67 -10.78
N HIS A 272 3.74 15.90 -10.79
CA HIS A 272 2.98 16.25 -9.60
C HIS A 272 2.89 15.06 -8.61
N LYS A 273 2.79 13.81 -9.11
CA LYS A 273 2.83 12.61 -8.23
C LYS A 273 4.11 12.58 -7.41
N TYR A 274 5.26 12.84 -8.05
CA TYR A 274 6.55 12.90 -7.38
C TYR A 274 6.59 14.00 -6.32
N GLU A 275 6.15 15.21 -6.65
CA GLU A 275 6.19 16.35 -5.72
C GLU A 275 5.25 16.15 -4.52
N ILE A 276 4.05 15.58 -4.71
CA ILE A 276 3.11 15.27 -3.60
C ILE A 276 3.78 14.33 -2.60
N VAL A 277 4.39 13.24 -3.08
CA VAL A 277 5.07 12.26 -2.22
C VAL A 277 6.24 12.91 -1.50
N LYS A 278 7.07 13.68 -2.21
CA LYS A 278 8.21 14.39 -1.63
C LYS A 278 7.80 15.35 -0.51
N ARG A 279 6.72 16.11 -0.71
CA ARG A 279 6.20 17.07 0.27
C ARG A 279 5.68 16.39 1.53
N LEU A 280 4.96 15.28 1.37
CA LEU A 280 4.49 14.48 2.51
C LEU A 280 5.67 13.88 3.31
N GLN A 281 6.72 13.42 2.61
CA GLN A 281 7.95 12.94 3.24
C GLN A 281 8.69 14.04 4.00
N GLU A 282 8.77 15.26 3.45
CA GLU A 282 9.38 16.42 4.13
C GLU A 282 8.63 16.79 5.42
N ARG A 283 7.33 16.48 5.50
CA ARG A 283 6.50 16.59 6.70
C ARG A 283 6.63 15.40 7.67
N LYS A 284 7.55 14.47 7.40
CA LYS A 284 7.87 13.26 8.18
C LYS A 284 6.79 12.17 8.16
N HIS A 285 5.89 12.19 7.18
CA HIS A 285 5.00 11.06 6.93
C HIS A 285 5.76 9.94 6.22
N ILE A 286 5.43 8.68 6.57
CA ILE A 286 5.92 7.50 5.87
C ILE A 286 4.93 7.16 4.77
N CYS A 287 5.30 7.51 3.54
CA CYS A 287 4.39 7.55 2.42
C CYS A 287 4.46 6.28 1.58
N GLY A 288 3.33 5.56 1.50
CA GLY A 288 3.09 4.58 0.46
C GLY A 288 2.53 5.23 -0.80
N MET A 289 2.98 4.80 -1.98
CA MET A 289 2.44 5.25 -3.27
C MET A 289 2.11 4.05 -4.14
N THR A 290 0.89 4.01 -4.70
CA THR A 290 0.53 2.99 -5.71
C THR A 290 0.71 3.52 -7.12
N GLY A 291 1.10 2.66 -8.05
CA GLY A 291 1.25 3.02 -9.47
C GLY A 291 1.18 1.83 -10.41
N ASP A 292 0.82 2.08 -11.66
CA ASP A 292 0.63 1.08 -12.71
C ASP A 292 1.51 1.32 -13.95
N GLY A 293 1.71 2.58 -14.31
CA GLY A 293 2.39 3.00 -15.53
C GLY A 293 3.89 3.32 -15.37
N VAL A 294 4.58 3.39 -16.51
CA VAL A 294 5.98 3.83 -16.61
C VAL A 294 6.17 5.24 -16.03
N ASN A 295 5.14 6.07 -16.17
CA ASN A 295 5.12 7.44 -15.68
C ASN A 295 5.16 7.54 -14.14
N ASP A 296 4.76 6.48 -13.44
CA ASP A 296 4.73 6.46 -11.98
C ASP A 296 6.05 6.00 -11.37
N ALA A 297 6.96 5.46 -12.18
CA ALA A 297 8.25 4.95 -11.72
C ALA A 297 9.06 5.96 -10.89
N PRO A 298 9.16 7.26 -11.24
CA PRO A 298 9.85 8.23 -10.40
C PRO A 298 9.18 8.44 -9.04
N ALA A 299 7.84 8.47 -8.99
CA ALA A 299 7.08 8.65 -7.75
C ALA A 299 7.16 7.40 -6.87
N LEU A 300 7.06 6.20 -7.45
CA LEU A 300 7.21 4.92 -6.77
C LEU A 300 8.60 4.79 -6.13
N LYS A 301 9.66 5.17 -6.85
CA LYS A 301 11.03 5.13 -6.34
C LYS A 301 11.31 6.18 -5.26
N ARG A 302 10.57 7.29 -5.28
CA ARG A 302 10.71 8.36 -4.28
C ARG A 302 9.98 8.02 -2.98
N ALA A 303 8.83 7.38 -3.08
CA ALA A 303 8.03 6.95 -1.93
C ALA A 303 8.84 6.07 -0.97
N ASP A 304 8.50 6.11 0.32
CA ASP A 304 9.10 5.22 1.32
C ASP A 304 8.71 3.77 1.00
N ILE A 305 7.47 3.57 0.52
CA ILE A 305 7.01 2.30 -0.03
C ILE A 305 6.40 2.53 -1.42
N GLY A 306 7.15 2.16 -2.47
CA GLY A 306 6.60 2.05 -3.81
C GLY A 306 5.81 0.75 -4.00
N ILE A 307 4.52 0.82 -4.35
CA ILE A 307 3.62 -0.32 -4.54
C ILE A 307 3.18 -0.39 -6.01
N ALA A 308 3.64 -1.42 -6.73
CA ALA A 308 3.14 -1.70 -8.07
C ALA A 308 1.87 -2.58 -8.00
N VAL A 309 0.82 -2.18 -8.72
CA VAL A 309 -0.41 -2.99 -8.85
C VAL A 309 -0.18 -4.26 -9.68
N ALA A 310 -1.10 -5.23 -9.61
CA ALA A 310 -0.96 -6.52 -10.30
C ALA A 310 -0.78 -6.40 -11.82
N ASP A 311 -1.52 -5.50 -12.45
CA ASP A 311 -1.45 -5.25 -13.89
C ASP A 311 -0.41 -4.17 -14.27
N ALA A 312 0.53 -3.86 -13.37
CA ALA A 312 1.51 -2.81 -13.61
C ALA A 312 2.56 -3.21 -14.67
N THR A 313 3.02 -2.21 -15.40
CA THR A 313 4.12 -2.33 -16.37
C THR A 313 5.39 -2.88 -15.70
N ASP A 314 6.25 -3.58 -16.47
CA ASP A 314 7.53 -4.07 -15.95
C ASP A 314 8.42 -2.95 -15.41
N ALA A 315 8.32 -1.75 -16.00
CA ALA A 315 9.02 -0.57 -15.52
C ALA A 315 8.54 -0.13 -14.12
N ALA A 316 7.22 -0.11 -13.88
CA ALA A 316 6.65 0.20 -12.58
C ALA A 316 7.01 -0.87 -11.53
N ARG A 317 6.90 -2.16 -11.88
CA ARG A 317 7.35 -3.29 -11.02
C ARG A 317 8.86 -3.24 -10.73
N GLY A 318 9.64 -2.76 -11.69
CA GLY A 318 11.07 -2.51 -11.54
C GLY A 318 11.40 -1.38 -10.56
N ALA A 319 10.59 -0.33 -10.53
CA ALA A 319 10.77 0.84 -9.67
C ALA A 319 10.17 0.68 -8.26
N SER A 320 9.19 -0.20 -8.07
CA SER A 320 8.52 -0.44 -6.78
C SER A 320 9.31 -1.34 -5.82
N ASP A 321 9.04 -1.19 -4.53
CA ASP A 321 9.58 -2.02 -3.45
C ASP A 321 8.72 -3.26 -3.17
N ILE A 322 7.42 -3.14 -3.42
CA ILE A 322 6.43 -4.21 -3.27
C ILE A 322 5.61 -4.30 -4.55
N VAL A 323 5.42 -5.53 -5.03
CA VAL A 323 4.62 -5.84 -6.22
C VAL A 323 3.43 -6.66 -5.78
N LEU A 324 2.22 -6.16 -6.04
CA LEU A 324 1.00 -6.92 -5.79
C LEU A 324 0.81 -7.96 -6.90
N THR A 325 0.36 -9.16 -6.56
CA THR A 325 -0.10 -10.17 -7.53
C THR A 325 -1.61 -10.21 -7.66
N GLU A 326 -2.31 -9.60 -6.70
CA GLU A 326 -3.76 -9.44 -6.71
C GLU A 326 -4.12 -7.94 -6.71
N PRO A 327 -5.11 -7.51 -7.50
CA PRO A 327 -5.47 -6.11 -7.59
C PRO A 327 -6.41 -5.69 -6.45
N GLY A 328 -6.19 -4.50 -5.90
CA GLY A 328 -7.11 -3.86 -4.95
C GLY A 328 -6.45 -3.31 -3.70
N LEU A 329 -7.10 -2.31 -3.09
CA LEU A 329 -6.63 -1.65 -1.87
C LEU A 329 -6.59 -2.62 -0.67
N SER A 330 -7.49 -3.61 -0.63
CA SER A 330 -7.62 -4.56 0.48
C SER A 330 -6.36 -5.40 0.70
N VAL A 331 -5.67 -5.76 -0.39
CA VAL A 331 -4.39 -6.48 -0.35
C VAL A 331 -3.33 -5.63 0.33
N ILE A 332 -3.27 -4.33 0.03
CA ILE A 332 -2.32 -3.39 0.64
C ILE A 332 -2.56 -3.28 2.14
N ILE A 333 -3.81 -3.09 2.57
CA ILE A 333 -4.12 -2.96 4.00
C ILE A 333 -3.88 -4.28 4.76
N SER A 334 -4.14 -5.43 4.12
CA SER A 334 -3.81 -6.74 4.68
C SER A 334 -2.31 -6.93 4.83
N ALA A 335 -1.53 -6.48 3.84
CA ALA A 335 -0.07 -6.47 3.89
C ALA A 335 0.46 -5.56 5.02
N VAL A 336 -0.12 -4.38 5.22
CA VAL A 336 0.21 -3.47 6.35
C VAL A 336 -0.02 -4.16 7.69
N LEU A 337 -1.17 -4.81 7.88
CA LEU A 337 -1.47 -5.55 9.11
C LEU A 337 -0.46 -6.67 9.37
N THR A 338 -0.15 -7.47 8.35
CA THR A 338 0.84 -8.54 8.44
C THR A 338 2.24 -7.99 8.74
N SER A 339 2.64 -6.91 8.07
CA SER A 339 3.91 -6.21 8.30
C SER A 339 4.01 -5.68 9.73
N ARG A 340 2.96 -5.05 10.27
CA ARG A 340 2.91 -4.63 11.68
C ARG A 340 3.01 -5.80 12.66
N ALA A 341 2.37 -6.93 12.37
CA ALA A 341 2.49 -8.12 13.20
C ALA A 341 3.90 -8.73 13.16
N ILE A 342 4.61 -8.64 12.03
CA ILE A 342 6.01 -9.05 11.91
C ILE A 342 6.90 -8.06 12.69
N PHE A 343 6.66 -6.76 12.54
CA PHE A 343 7.43 -5.71 13.19
C PHE A 343 7.33 -5.80 14.72
N GLN A 344 6.15 -6.06 15.28
CA GLN A 344 5.98 -6.29 16.72
C GLN A 344 6.84 -7.46 17.23
N ARG A 345 6.94 -8.56 16.47
CA ARG A 345 7.81 -9.69 16.88
C ARG A 345 9.27 -9.29 16.92
N MET A 346 9.73 -8.48 15.96
CA MET A 346 11.11 -8.00 15.93
C MET A 346 11.39 -7.10 17.13
N LYS A 347 10.49 -6.16 17.43
CA LYS A 347 10.57 -5.28 18.60
C LYS A 347 10.63 -6.07 19.90
N ASN A 348 9.72 -7.03 20.08
CA ASN A 348 9.65 -7.89 21.27
C ASN A 348 10.92 -8.74 21.42
N TYR A 349 11.46 -9.25 20.32
CA TYR A 349 12.74 -9.94 20.30
C TYR A 349 13.91 -9.02 20.70
N THR A 350 13.95 -7.78 20.22
CA THR A 350 15.01 -6.84 20.60
C THR A 350 14.94 -6.49 22.09
N ILE A 351 13.74 -6.24 22.64
CA ILE A 351 13.56 -6.03 24.08
C ILE A 351 14.09 -7.24 24.87
N TYR A 352 13.73 -8.44 24.43
CA TYR A 352 14.17 -9.70 25.03
C TYR A 352 15.70 -9.85 25.02
N ALA A 353 16.32 -9.69 23.85
CA ALA A 353 17.77 -9.83 23.68
C ALA A 353 18.52 -8.86 24.58
N VAL A 354 18.13 -7.57 24.57
CA VAL A 354 18.72 -6.53 25.43
C VAL A 354 18.56 -6.90 26.91
N SER A 355 17.36 -7.29 27.33
CA SER A 355 17.06 -7.62 28.72
C SER A 355 17.89 -8.80 29.24
N ILE A 356 18.10 -9.84 28.44
CA ILE A 356 18.94 -10.98 28.84
C ILE A 356 20.40 -10.60 28.93
N THR A 357 20.92 -9.82 27.98
CA THR A 357 22.31 -9.34 28.04
C THR A 357 22.55 -8.57 29.33
N ILE A 358 21.66 -7.63 29.66
CA ILE A 358 21.73 -6.83 30.90
C ILE A 358 21.65 -7.74 32.14
N ARG A 359 20.73 -8.71 32.14
CA ARG A 359 20.58 -9.65 33.24
C ARG A 359 21.86 -10.46 33.50
N ILE A 360 22.40 -11.10 32.46
CA ILE A 360 23.57 -11.98 32.58
C ILE A 360 24.78 -11.18 33.05
N VAL A 361 25.02 -10.02 32.44
CA VAL A 361 26.15 -9.15 32.79
C VAL A 361 26.03 -8.66 34.23
N PHE A 362 24.94 -8.01 34.60
CA PHE A 362 24.81 -7.48 35.96
C PHE A 362 24.67 -8.58 37.02
N GLY A 363 23.89 -9.62 36.75
CA GLY A 363 23.65 -10.70 37.71
C GLY A 363 24.94 -11.39 38.14
N PHE A 364 25.73 -11.89 37.20
CA PHE A 364 26.99 -12.57 37.52
C PHE A 364 28.08 -11.61 38.01
N MET A 365 28.14 -10.39 37.49
CA MET A 365 29.07 -9.36 37.98
C MET A 365 28.81 -9.04 39.46
N PHE A 366 27.55 -8.83 39.87
CA PHE A 366 27.24 -8.52 41.27
C PHE A 366 27.49 -9.71 42.20
N ILE A 367 27.19 -10.95 41.75
CA ILE A 367 27.48 -12.16 42.54
C ILE A 367 28.99 -12.31 42.77
N ALA A 368 29.79 -12.13 41.72
CA ALA A 368 31.25 -12.16 41.82
C ALA A 368 31.80 -11.03 42.71
N LEU A 369 31.24 -9.81 42.61
CA LEU A 369 31.71 -8.66 43.39
C LEU A 369 31.42 -8.81 44.89
N ILE A 370 30.21 -9.27 45.26
CA ILE A 370 29.75 -9.30 46.65
C ILE A 370 30.25 -10.56 47.37
N TRP A 371 30.11 -11.74 46.75
CA TRP A 371 30.43 -13.04 47.38
C TRP A 371 31.68 -13.72 46.84
N LYS A 372 32.39 -13.10 45.87
CA LYS A 372 33.57 -13.71 45.21
C LYS A 372 33.29 -15.12 44.69
N PHE A 373 32.07 -15.31 44.18
CA PHE A 373 31.61 -16.58 43.64
C PHE A 373 31.73 -16.58 42.12
N ASP A 374 32.59 -17.45 41.60
CA ASP A 374 32.84 -17.59 40.17
C ASP A 374 31.84 -18.58 39.57
N PHE A 375 31.04 -18.10 38.61
CA PHE A 375 30.08 -18.95 37.90
C PHE A 375 30.75 -19.62 36.70
N ALA A 376 30.56 -20.93 36.54
CA ALA A 376 31.21 -21.69 35.46
C ALA A 376 30.77 -21.19 34.07
N PRO A 377 31.71 -20.79 33.18
CA PRO A 377 31.38 -20.35 31.83
C PRO A 377 30.62 -21.39 31.00
N PHE A 378 30.88 -22.68 31.24
CA PHE A 378 30.18 -23.78 30.58
C PHE A 378 28.67 -23.78 30.86
N MET A 379 28.24 -23.42 32.07
CA MET A 379 26.82 -23.33 32.41
C MET A 379 26.14 -22.15 31.69
N VAL A 380 26.86 -21.04 31.49
CA VAL A 380 26.37 -19.90 30.69
C VAL A 380 26.24 -20.28 29.22
N LEU A 381 27.19 -21.07 28.70
CA LEU A 381 27.12 -21.59 27.33
C LEU A 381 25.89 -22.48 27.13
N ILE A 382 25.55 -23.34 28.09
CA ILE A 382 24.31 -24.14 28.03
C ILE A 382 23.08 -23.24 28.00
N ILE A 383 23.01 -22.21 28.85
CA ILE A 383 21.91 -21.23 28.83
C ILE A 383 21.79 -20.58 27.44
N ALA A 384 22.92 -20.18 26.84
CA ALA A 384 22.94 -19.55 25.53
C ALA A 384 22.40 -20.48 24.44
N ILE A 385 22.85 -21.75 24.41
CA ILE A 385 22.40 -22.74 23.42
C ILE A 385 20.89 -23.02 23.56
N LEU A 386 20.41 -23.24 24.79
CA LEU A 386 18.99 -23.47 25.05
C LEU A 386 18.15 -22.23 24.66
N ASN A 387 18.64 -21.03 24.98
CA ASN A 387 17.99 -19.79 24.62
C ASN A 387 17.87 -19.64 23.09
N ASP A 388 18.97 -19.83 22.35
CA ASP A 388 18.99 -19.72 20.88
C ASP A 388 18.01 -20.70 20.21
N GLY A 389 17.92 -21.94 20.71
CA GLY A 389 16.94 -22.92 20.26
C GLY A 389 15.49 -22.44 20.47
N THR A 390 15.18 -21.89 21.65
CA THR A 390 13.84 -21.38 21.95
C THR A 390 13.50 -20.08 21.21
N ILE A 391 14.48 -19.20 20.98
CA ILE A 391 14.31 -17.91 20.28
C ILE A 391 13.74 -18.10 18.87
N MET A 392 14.11 -19.18 18.16
CA MET A 392 13.59 -19.44 16.82
C MET A 392 12.05 -19.52 16.79
N THR A 393 11.41 -19.88 17.89
CA THR A 393 9.95 -19.94 18.00
C THR A 393 9.28 -18.55 17.98
N ILE A 394 9.98 -17.49 18.41
CA ILE A 394 9.48 -16.10 18.39
C ILE A 394 9.15 -15.66 16.96
N SER A 395 9.94 -16.12 15.98
CA SER A 395 9.71 -15.81 14.56
C SER A 395 8.34 -16.31 14.05
N LYS A 396 7.84 -17.41 14.63
CA LYS A 396 6.56 -18.06 14.28
C LYS A 396 5.43 -17.71 15.25
N ASP A 397 5.68 -16.90 16.27
CA ASP A 397 4.70 -16.59 17.32
C ASP A 397 3.47 -15.83 16.78
N ARG A 398 2.39 -15.84 17.54
CA ARG A 398 1.13 -15.15 17.23
C ARG A 398 1.00 -13.88 18.06
N VAL A 399 1.65 -12.81 17.60
CA VAL A 399 1.57 -11.47 18.19
C VAL A 399 0.47 -10.65 17.50
N LYS A 400 -0.23 -9.79 18.26
CA LYS A 400 -1.23 -8.87 17.73
C LYS A 400 -0.53 -7.69 17.02
N PRO A 401 -0.99 -7.26 15.83
CA PRO A 401 -0.43 -6.08 15.18
C PRO A 401 -0.74 -4.80 15.98
N SER A 402 0.15 -3.81 15.91
CA SER A 402 -0.14 -2.48 16.44
C SER A 402 -1.30 -1.83 15.67
N PRO A 403 -2.29 -1.23 16.36
CA PRO A 403 -3.39 -0.55 15.70
C PRO A 403 -2.93 0.73 14.99
N LEU A 404 -1.92 1.42 15.51
CA LEU A 404 -1.36 2.63 14.92
C LEU A 404 -0.02 2.32 14.23
N PRO A 405 0.42 3.18 13.29
CA PRO A 405 1.75 3.10 12.73
C PRO A 405 2.81 3.10 13.85
N ASP A 406 3.71 2.12 13.83
CA ASP A 406 4.80 2.02 14.81
C ASP A 406 6.12 2.17 14.07
N SER A 407 7.06 2.87 14.69
CA SER A 407 8.40 3.12 14.15
C SER A 407 9.46 2.64 15.13
N TRP A 408 10.68 2.43 14.65
CA TRP A 408 11.74 1.86 15.48
C TRP A 408 12.26 2.88 16.52
N LYS A 409 11.58 2.95 17.66
CA LYS A 409 12.01 3.77 18.80
C LYS A 409 13.04 3.05 19.65
N LEU A 410 14.28 3.00 19.17
CA LEU A 410 15.39 2.30 19.83
C LEU A 410 15.50 2.65 21.32
N LYS A 411 15.39 3.93 21.67
CA LYS A 411 15.50 4.40 23.06
C LYS A 411 14.46 3.77 23.98
N GLU A 412 13.20 3.67 23.54
CA GLU A 412 12.12 3.04 24.33
C GLU A 412 12.36 1.53 24.48
N ILE A 413 12.79 0.87 23.41
CA ILE A 413 13.10 -0.56 23.37
C ILE A 413 14.25 -0.89 24.33
N PHE A 414 15.35 -0.14 24.26
CA PHE A 414 16.51 -0.32 25.13
C PHE A 414 16.17 0.00 26.59
N ALA A 415 15.45 1.09 26.87
CA ALA A 415 15.04 1.43 28.22
C ALA A 415 14.19 0.32 28.85
N THR A 416 13.21 -0.20 28.11
CA THR A 416 12.36 -1.32 28.56
C THR A 416 13.19 -2.57 28.84
N GLY A 417 14.11 -2.92 27.92
CA GLY A 417 15.00 -4.07 28.09
C GLY A 417 15.92 -3.93 29.30
N VAL A 418 16.52 -2.76 29.51
CA VAL A 418 17.41 -2.50 30.66
C VAL A 418 16.65 -2.59 31.98
N VAL A 419 15.43 -2.04 32.08
CA VAL A 419 14.64 -2.10 33.32
C VAL A 419 14.27 -3.55 33.66
N LEU A 420 13.77 -4.32 32.69
CA LEU A 420 13.45 -5.74 32.90
C LEU A 420 14.70 -6.56 33.26
N GLY A 421 15.81 -6.36 32.55
CA GLY A 421 17.07 -7.05 32.79
C GLY A 421 17.64 -6.76 34.17
N SER A 422 17.66 -5.49 34.59
CA SER A 422 18.12 -5.07 35.92
C SER A 422 17.25 -5.62 37.05
N TYR A 423 15.93 -5.64 36.88
CA TYR A 423 15.02 -6.28 37.84
C TYR A 423 15.32 -7.77 37.99
N MET A 424 15.48 -8.49 36.88
CA MET A 424 15.81 -9.92 36.91
C MET A 424 17.20 -10.19 37.50
N ALA A 425 18.19 -9.33 37.23
CA ALA A 425 19.51 -9.40 37.84
C ALA A 425 19.42 -9.23 39.36
N LEU A 426 18.67 -8.22 39.83
CA LEU A 426 18.43 -7.99 41.25
C LEU A 426 17.77 -9.21 41.91
N MET A 427 16.73 -9.78 41.30
CA MET A 427 16.08 -10.99 41.82
C MET A 427 17.02 -12.20 41.85
N THR A 428 17.96 -12.29 40.91
CA THR A 428 18.99 -13.34 40.89
C THR A 428 19.99 -13.15 42.04
N VAL A 429 20.40 -11.91 42.32
CA VAL A 429 21.25 -11.55 43.46
C VAL A 429 20.54 -11.82 44.79
N VAL A 430 19.27 -11.43 44.93
CA VAL A 430 18.44 -11.71 46.12
C VAL A 430 18.28 -13.21 46.34
N PHE A 431 18.03 -13.97 45.26
CA PHE A 431 17.95 -15.43 45.33
C PHE A 431 19.27 -16.04 45.82
N PHE A 432 20.40 -15.57 45.31
CA PHE A 432 21.73 -16.03 45.74
C PHE A 432 22.00 -15.67 47.21
N TRP A 433 21.67 -14.45 47.63
CA TRP A 433 21.79 -14.02 49.04
C TRP A 433 20.94 -14.89 49.97
N LEU A 434 19.68 -15.15 49.63
CA LEU A 434 18.80 -16.03 50.41
C LEU A 434 19.34 -17.45 50.51
N MET A 435 19.95 -17.97 49.44
CA MET A 435 20.53 -19.31 49.41
C MET A 435 21.85 -19.41 50.21
N LYS A 436 22.68 -18.37 50.17
CA LYS A 436 24.04 -18.39 50.74
C LYS A 436 24.09 -17.87 52.18
N ASP A 437 23.46 -16.73 52.44
CA ASP A 437 23.62 -16.00 53.70
C ASP A 437 22.44 -16.19 54.65
N THR A 438 21.35 -16.84 54.23
CA THR A 438 20.21 -17.15 55.10
C THR A 438 19.84 -18.64 55.06
N ASP A 439 19.11 -19.12 56.08
CA ASP A 439 18.54 -20.48 56.10
C ASP A 439 17.06 -20.50 55.67
N PHE A 440 16.58 -19.44 55.01
CA PHE A 440 15.17 -19.25 54.68
C PHE A 440 14.54 -20.43 53.92
N PHE A 441 15.25 -20.97 52.92
CA PHE A 441 14.73 -22.09 52.12
C PHE A 441 14.65 -23.40 52.91
N SER A 442 15.66 -23.69 53.74
CA SER A 442 15.66 -24.88 54.59
C SER A 442 14.65 -24.79 55.73
N ASP A 443 14.49 -23.61 56.33
CA ASP A 443 13.59 -23.37 57.46
C ASP A 443 12.11 -23.37 57.02
N LYS A 444 11.79 -22.70 55.91
CA LYS A 444 10.40 -22.55 55.46
C LYS A 444 9.87 -23.73 54.64
N PHE A 445 10.72 -24.36 53.83
CA PHE A 445 10.30 -25.42 52.91
C PHE A 445 10.84 -26.82 53.27
N GLY A 446 11.64 -26.94 54.34
CA GLY A 446 12.18 -28.22 54.80
C GLY A 446 13.16 -28.88 53.82
N VAL A 447 13.75 -28.11 52.90
CA VAL A 447 14.66 -28.62 51.85
C VAL A 447 16.11 -28.68 52.37
N ARG A 448 16.92 -29.58 51.81
CA ARG A 448 18.36 -29.69 52.14
C ARG A 448 19.07 -28.34 51.95
N SER A 449 19.86 -27.93 52.94
CA SER A 449 20.66 -26.68 52.86
C SER A 449 21.83 -26.84 51.89
N LEU A 450 21.92 -25.91 50.93
CA LEU A 450 22.93 -25.90 49.87
C LEU A 450 24.19 -25.08 50.24
N ARG A 451 24.19 -24.41 51.40
CA ARG A 451 25.22 -23.43 51.81
C ARG A 451 26.68 -23.89 51.71
N LYS A 452 26.92 -25.20 51.89
CA LYS A 452 28.24 -25.82 51.97
C LYS A 452 28.72 -26.44 50.64
N SER A 453 27.86 -26.53 49.63
CA SER A 453 28.20 -27.14 48.34
C SER A 453 28.17 -26.10 47.21
N PRO A 454 29.34 -25.58 46.77
CA PRO A 454 29.39 -24.59 45.70
C PRO A 454 28.81 -25.11 44.38
N ASP A 455 28.99 -26.41 44.09
CA ASP A 455 28.48 -27.03 42.86
C ASP A 455 26.95 -27.11 42.85
N GLU A 456 26.33 -27.48 43.98
CA GLU A 456 24.87 -27.53 44.08
C GLU A 456 24.26 -26.11 44.05
N MET A 457 24.92 -25.12 44.64
CA MET A 457 24.51 -23.71 44.55
C MET A 457 24.58 -23.19 43.10
N MET A 458 25.62 -23.56 42.36
CA MET A 458 25.77 -23.22 40.95
C MET A 458 24.64 -23.82 40.10
N ALA A 459 24.29 -25.09 40.35
CA ALA A 459 23.18 -25.75 39.67
C ALA A 459 21.83 -25.09 39.96
N ALA A 460 21.56 -24.72 41.23
CA ALA A 460 20.34 -24.02 41.61
C ALA A 460 20.24 -22.62 40.97
N LEU A 461 21.37 -21.89 40.93
CA LEU A 461 21.45 -20.59 40.27
C LEU A 461 21.25 -20.71 38.75
N TYR A 462 21.88 -21.71 38.12
CA TYR A 462 21.68 -22.03 36.70
C TYR A 462 20.19 -22.25 36.38
N LEU A 463 19.51 -23.08 37.17
CA LEU A 463 18.10 -23.41 36.95
C LEU A 463 17.21 -22.16 37.08
N GLN A 464 17.43 -21.34 38.12
CA GLN A 464 16.71 -20.08 38.30
C GLN A 464 16.93 -19.11 37.13
N VAL A 465 18.17 -19.01 36.64
CA VAL A 465 18.51 -18.15 35.52
C VAL A 465 17.86 -18.64 34.24
N SER A 466 17.91 -19.95 33.96
CA SER A 466 17.31 -20.57 32.78
C SER A 466 15.79 -20.36 32.74
N ILE A 467 15.07 -20.73 33.81
CA ILE A 467 13.59 -20.62 33.88
C ILE A 467 13.16 -19.18 33.64
N ILE A 468 13.72 -18.24 34.39
CA ILE A 468 13.28 -16.84 34.33
C ILE A 468 13.68 -16.20 32.98
N SER A 469 14.80 -16.61 32.38
CA SER A 469 15.20 -16.07 31.08
C SER A 469 14.24 -16.50 29.98
N GLN A 470 13.79 -17.76 29.97
CA GLN A 470 12.77 -18.17 29.01
C GLN A 470 11.37 -17.65 29.35
N ALA A 471 11.04 -17.52 30.65
CA ALA A 471 9.78 -16.91 31.08
C ALA A 471 9.64 -15.46 30.60
N LEU A 472 10.76 -14.73 30.47
CA LEU A 472 10.79 -13.37 29.93
C LEU A 472 10.25 -13.31 28.50
N ILE A 473 10.40 -14.36 27.67
CA ILE A 473 9.83 -14.38 26.32
C ILE A 473 8.31 -14.18 26.37
N PHE A 474 7.63 -14.76 27.37
CA PHE A 474 6.19 -14.62 27.54
C PHE A 474 5.78 -13.23 28.02
N VAL A 475 6.68 -12.50 28.69
CA VAL A 475 6.44 -11.12 29.14
C VAL A 475 6.68 -10.14 28.01
N THR A 476 7.80 -10.27 27.27
CA THR A 476 8.16 -9.33 26.21
C THR A 476 7.27 -9.46 24.98
N ARG A 477 6.63 -10.62 24.75
CA ARG A 477 5.67 -10.80 23.66
C ARG A 477 4.30 -10.16 23.90
N SER A 478 3.92 -9.97 25.16
CA SER A 478 2.59 -9.51 25.54
C SER A 478 2.55 -7.99 25.72
N HIS A 479 1.53 -7.35 25.16
CA HIS A 479 1.27 -5.93 25.41
C HIS A 479 0.46 -5.72 26.69
N SER A 480 -0.33 -6.72 27.10
CA SER A 480 -1.03 -6.76 28.36
C SER A 480 -0.40 -7.80 29.30
N TRP A 481 -1.18 -8.38 30.20
CA TRP A 481 -0.73 -9.46 31.06
C TRP A 481 -0.38 -10.70 30.25
N SER A 482 0.82 -11.23 30.47
CA SER A 482 1.34 -12.42 29.81
C SER A 482 0.37 -13.62 29.87
N PHE A 483 -0.34 -13.79 30.98
CA PHE A 483 -1.32 -14.87 31.17
C PHE A 483 -2.58 -14.73 30.28
N LEU A 484 -2.99 -13.50 29.95
CA LEU A 484 -4.17 -13.25 29.11
C LEU A 484 -3.87 -13.48 27.63
N GLU A 485 -2.62 -13.28 27.21
CA GLU A 485 -2.20 -13.42 25.82
C GLU A 485 -1.66 -14.82 25.54
N ARG A 486 -2.51 -15.68 24.96
CA ARG A 486 -2.14 -17.07 24.66
C ARG A 486 -0.85 -17.17 23.81
N PRO A 487 0.18 -17.91 24.24
CA PRO A 487 1.37 -18.19 23.45
C PRO A 487 1.09 -19.12 22.28
N GLY A 488 1.92 -19.02 21.23
CA GLY A 488 1.95 -20.05 20.20
C GLY A 488 2.33 -21.41 20.80
N LEU A 489 1.73 -22.49 20.28
CA LEU A 489 2.00 -23.86 20.76
C LEU A 489 3.49 -24.23 20.67
N LEU A 490 4.18 -23.74 19.63
CA LEU A 490 5.62 -23.94 19.47
C LEU A 490 6.45 -23.29 20.58
N LEU A 491 6.06 -22.08 21.03
CA LEU A 491 6.76 -21.39 22.11
C LEU A 491 6.55 -22.11 23.44
N LEU A 492 5.33 -22.58 23.71
CA LEU A 492 5.02 -23.33 24.92
C LEU A 492 5.74 -24.69 24.95
N GLY A 493 5.76 -25.40 23.80
CA GLY A 493 6.52 -26.63 23.66
C GLY A 493 8.03 -26.43 23.84
N ALA A 494 8.60 -25.37 23.24
CA ALA A 494 10.01 -25.05 23.38
C ALA A 494 10.40 -24.67 24.82
N PHE A 495 9.54 -23.90 25.51
CA PHE A 495 9.72 -23.62 26.94
C PHE A 495 9.74 -24.92 27.75
N MET A 496 8.74 -25.80 27.59
CA MET A 496 8.67 -27.03 28.36
C MET A 496 9.86 -27.96 28.10
N ILE A 497 10.29 -28.12 26.85
CA ILE A 497 11.44 -28.98 26.48
C ILE A 497 12.73 -28.42 27.07
N ALA A 498 12.99 -27.12 26.89
CA ALA A 498 14.23 -26.52 27.37
C ALA A 498 14.30 -26.44 28.91
N GLN A 499 13.17 -26.48 29.62
CA GLN A 499 13.13 -26.62 31.09
C GLN A 499 13.26 -28.08 31.57
N LEU A 500 12.93 -29.06 30.73
CA LEU A 500 13.11 -30.49 31.06
C LEU A 500 14.58 -30.91 30.94
N GLU A 501 15.32 -30.38 29.98
CA GLU A 501 16.77 -30.65 29.80
C GLU A 501 17.65 -29.97 30.86
N GLY A 502 17.09 -29.06 31.66
CA GLY A 502 17.78 -28.42 32.78
C GLY A 502 17.68 -29.18 34.12
N LYS A 503 16.96 -30.31 34.16
CA LYS A 503 16.93 -31.26 35.29
C LYS A 503 17.88 -32.41 35.02
#